data_AF-A0A914SBY8-F1
#
_entry.id   AF-A0A914SBY8-F1
#
_cell.length_a   1.000
_cell.length_b   1.000
_cell.length_c   1.000
_cell.angle_alpha   90.00
_cell.angle_beta   90.00
_cell.angle_gamma   90.00
#
_symmetry.space_group_name_H-M   'P 1'
#
loop_
_entity.id
_entity.type
_entity.pdbx_description
1 polymer ?
#
loop_
_entity_poly.entity_id
_entity_poly.type
_entity_poly.pdbx_seq_one_letter_code
_entity_poly.pdbx_strand_id
1 'polypeptide(L)'
;MALLDLQMFDEVRRMNGLMVVTGSESPIVVVLSGSMEPAFYRGDLLLLTNDYSDPIRVGDITVFKVDGRDIPIVHRVIKVHEK
;
A
#
# COMPACT_ATOMS: atom_id res chain seq x y z
N MET A 1 -18.28 -9.28 -2.54
CA MET A 1 -17.42 -8.52 -1.60
C MET A 1 -16.17 -7.98 -2.30
N ALA A 2 -15.39 -8.79 -3.03
CA ALA A 2 -14.21 -8.31 -3.79
C ALA A 2 -14.47 -7.12 -4.76
N LEU A 3 -15.68 -7.01 -5.32
CA LEU A 3 -16.05 -5.89 -6.20
C LEU A 3 -16.19 -4.55 -5.44
N LEU A 4 -16.68 -4.59 -4.20
CA LEU A 4 -16.80 -3.41 -3.34
C LEU A 4 -15.42 -2.96 -2.83
N ASP A 5 -14.52 -3.92 -2.58
CA ASP A 5 -13.13 -3.63 -2.19
C ASP A 5 -12.40 -2.84 -3.29
N LEU A 6 -12.50 -3.28 -4.55
CA LEU A 6 -11.96 -2.55 -5.72
C LEU A 6 -12.58 -1.16 -5.88
N GLN A 7 -13.90 -1.05 -5.70
CA GLN A 7 -14.62 0.22 -5.86
C GLN A 7 -14.24 1.24 -4.77
N MET A 8 -13.97 0.79 -3.54
CA MET A 8 -13.44 1.63 -2.46
C MET A 8 -12.01 2.13 -2.75
N PHE A 9 -11.16 1.31 -3.38
CA PHE A 9 -9.82 1.77 -3.80
C PHE A 9 -9.90 2.87 -4.88
N ASP A 10 -10.81 2.74 -5.85
CA ASP A 10 -10.97 3.70 -6.94
C ASP A 10 -11.47 5.08 -6.46
N GLU A 11 -12.37 5.12 -5.47
CA GLU A 11 -12.83 6.39 -4.88
C GLU A 11 -11.69 7.11 -4.15
N VAL A 12 -10.91 6.36 -3.38
CA VAL A 12 -9.76 6.88 -2.63
C VAL A 12 -8.63 7.34 -3.57
N ARG A 13 -8.44 6.65 -4.70
CA ARG A 13 -7.53 7.03 -5.78
C ARG A 13 -7.82 8.42 -6.35
N ARG A 14 -9.07 8.89 -6.27
CA ARG A 14 -9.53 10.15 -6.85
C ARG A 14 -9.17 11.41 -6.02
N MET A 15 -8.15 11.33 -5.17
CA MET A 15 -7.62 12.48 -4.42
C MET A 15 -6.43 13.13 -5.16
N ASN A 16 -6.72 13.99 -6.14
CA ASN A 16 -5.71 14.62 -7.00
C ASN A 16 -4.59 15.37 -6.24
N GLY A 17 -4.90 16.07 -5.15
CA GLY A 17 -3.89 16.81 -4.38
C GLY A 17 -2.96 15.91 -3.56
N LEU A 18 -3.49 14.81 -3.01
CA LEU A 18 -2.73 13.91 -2.14
C LEU A 18 -1.78 13.02 -2.95
N MET A 19 -2.17 12.63 -4.17
CA MET A 19 -1.29 11.90 -5.09
C MET A 19 -0.01 12.69 -5.40
N VAL A 20 -0.12 14.00 -5.62
CA VAL A 20 1.04 14.86 -5.92
C VAL A 20 2.00 14.96 -4.73
N VAL A 21 1.47 15.07 -3.51
CA VAL A 21 2.28 15.20 -2.29
C VAL A 21 2.98 13.89 -1.94
N THR A 22 2.29 12.77 -2.08
CA THR A 22 2.81 11.45 -1.68
C THR A 22 3.63 10.76 -2.76
N GLY A 23 3.53 11.18 -4.02
CA GLY A 23 4.13 10.47 -5.15
C GLY A 23 3.54 9.07 -5.38
N SER A 24 2.39 8.76 -4.77
CA SER A 24 1.69 7.48 -4.87
C SER A 24 0.43 7.63 -5.72
N GLU A 25 0.20 6.68 -6.63
CA GLU A 25 -1.06 6.59 -7.35
C GLU A 25 -2.23 6.25 -6.44
N SER A 26 -1.98 5.71 -5.25
CA SER A 26 -3.00 5.34 -4.28
C SER A 26 -2.47 5.69 -2.89
N PRO A 27 -2.55 6.97 -2.49
CA PRO A 27 -1.96 7.46 -1.25
C PRO A 27 -2.63 6.91 0.01
N ILE A 28 -3.81 6.33 -0.14
CA ILE A 28 -4.58 5.77 0.96
C ILE A 28 -5.10 4.40 0.50
N VAL A 29 -4.96 3.38 1.33
CA VAL A 29 -5.45 2.01 1.06
C VAL A 29 -6.04 1.39 2.32
N VAL A 30 -6.95 0.43 2.17
CA VAL A 30 -7.55 -0.30 3.29
C VAL A 30 -7.03 -1.74 3.36
N VAL A 31 -6.82 -2.25 4.57
CA VAL A 31 -6.35 -3.61 4.81
C VAL A 31 -7.52 -4.59 4.71
N LEU A 32 -7.42 -5.53 3.78
CA LEU A 32 -8.50 -6.50 3.49
C LEU A 32 -8.32 -7.85 4.19
N SER A 33 -7.10 -8.17 4.62
CA SER A 33 -6.75 -9.49 5.17
C SER A 33 -5.87 -9.39 6.41
N GLY A 34 -5.82 -10.46 7.20
CA GLY A 34 -5.07 -10.52 8.46
C GLY A 34 -3.64 -11.05 8.31
N SER A 35 -3.04 -11.04 7.11
CA SER A 35 -1.69 -11.58 6.89
C SER A 35 -0.59 -10.82 7.65
N MET A 36 -0.87 -9.57 8.01
CA MET A 36 0.04 -8.67 8.69
C MET A 36 -0.29 -8.49 10.18
N GLU A 37 -1.16 -9.34 10.74
CA GLU A 37 -1.42 -9.32 12.18
C GLU A 37 -0.13 -9.66 12.96
N PRO A 38 0.14 -8.98 14.10
CA PRO A 38 -0.70 -8.00 14.79
C PRO A 38 -0.46 -6.53 14.37
N ALA A 39 0.39 -6.27 13.37
CA ALA A 39 0.77 -4.91 12.99
C ALA A 39 -0.36 -4.17 12.26
N PHE A 40 -1.17 -4.90 11.49
CA PHE A 40 -2.37 -4.36 10.84
C PHE A 40 -3.52 -5.35 10.96
N TYR A 41 -4.71 -4.81 11.11
CA TYR A 41 -5.97 -5.54 11.16
C TYR A 41 -6.85 -5.18 9.96
N ARG A 42 -7.80 -6.06 9.66
CA ARG A 42 -8.78 -5.80 8.59
C ARG A 42 -9.56 -4.51 8.90
N GLY A 43 -9.65 -3.63 7.92
CA GLY A 43 -10.29 -2.32 8.05
C GLY A 43 -9.33 -1.18 8.40
N ASP A 44 -8.07 -1.47 8.74
CA ASP A 44 -7.07 -0.41 8.96
C ASP A 44 -6.84 0.38 7.67
N LEU A 45 -6.71 1.69 7.82
CA LEU A 45 -6.40 2.62 6.74
C LEU A 45 -4.89 2.91 6.75
N LEU A 46 -4.21 2.63 5.65
CA LEU A 46 -2.79 2.92 5.48
C LEU A 46 -2.62 4.17 4.63
N LEU A 47 -1.74 5.07 5.08
CA LEU A 47 -1.26 6.19 4.28
C LEU A 47 0.07 5.80 3.64
N LEU A 48 0.13 5.91 2.31
CA LEU A 48 1.28 5.53 1.51
C LEU A 48 1.99 6.77 1.00
N THR A 49 3.31 6.76 1.13
CA THR A 49 4.21 7.71 0.50
C THR A 49 5.25 6.95 -0.31
N ASN A 50 5.63 7.52 -1.45
CA ASN A 50 6.62 6.97 -2.35
C ASN A 50 7.79 7.97 -2.46
N ASP A 51 8.52 8.08 -1.35
CA ASP A 51 9.67 8.96 -1.26
C ASP A 51 10.90 8.29 -1.89
N TYR A 52 11.22 8.67 -3.13
CA TYR A 52 12.39 8.16 -3.83
C TYR A 52 13.74 8.61 -3.24
N SER A 53 13.72 9.64 -2.38
CA SER A 53 14.93 10.11 -1.69
C SER A 53 15.26 9.29 -0.45
N ASP A 54 14.30 8.51 0.07
CA ASP A 54 14.48 7.64 1.23
C ASP A 54 14.50 6.16 0.81
N PRO A 55 15.68 5.51 0.76
CA PRO A 55 15.77 4.12 0.33
C PRO A 55 15.10 3.16 1.33
N ILE A 56 14.52 2.09 0.80
CA ILE A 56 13.84 1.03 1.56
C ILE A 56 14.84 0.31 2.49
N ARG A 57 14.44 0.09 3.74
CA ARG A 57 15.22 -0.59 4.78
C ARG A 57 14.52 -1.84 5.30
N VAL A 58 15.29 -2.70 5.99
CA VAL A 58 14.73 -3.83 6.72
C VAL A 58 13.79 -3.32 7.80
N GLY A 59 12.60 -3.91 7.87
CA GLY A 59 11.55 -3.53 8.81
C GLY A 59 10.45 -2.68 8.18
N ASP A 60 10.69 -2.03 7.03
CA ASP A 60 9.70 -1.20 6.35
C ASP A 60 8.48 -2.02 5.92
N ILE A 61 7.33 -1.37 5.92
CA ILE A 61 6.10 -1.91 5.37
C ILE A 61 5.94 -1.35 3.97
N THR A 62 5.97 -2.23 2.96
CA THR A 62 5.82 -1.83 1.57
C THR A 62 4.51 -2.32 1.00
N VAL A 63 3.93 -1.50 0.13
CA VAL A 63 2.75 -1.83 -0.65
C VAL A 63 3.15 -1.81 -2.11
N PHE A 64 2.91 -2.92 -2.81
CA PHE A 64 3.25 -3.04 -4.22
C PHE A 64 2.18 -3.81 -4.98
N LYS A 65 2.09 -3.51 -6.28
CA LYS A 65 1.25 -4.25 -7.22
C LYS A 65 2.10 -5.31 -7.91
N VAL A 66 1.51 -6.48 -8.15
CA VAL A 66 2.14 -7.55 -8.93
C VAL A 66 1.37 -7.69 -10.23
N ASP A 67 2.08 -7.87 -11.34
CA ASP A 67 1.46 -8.08 -12.64
C ASP A 67 0.52 -9.30 -12.61
N GLY A 68 -0.69 -9.13 -13.11
CA GLY A 68 -1.75 -10.16 -13.05
C GLY A 68 -2.49 -10.23 -11.71
N ARG A 69 -2.23 -9.32 -10.76
CA ARG A 69 -3.06 -9.13 -9.56
C ARG A 69 -3.60 -7.71 -9.48
N ASP A 70 -4.91 -7.60 -9.36
CA ASP A 70 -5.59 -6.30 -9.27
C ASP A 70 -5.48 -5.67 -7.88
N ILE A 71 -5.35 -6.50 -6.84
CA ILE A 71 -5.29 -6.06 -5.45
C ILE A 71 -3.81 -5.91 -5.02
N PRO A 72 -3.41 -4.74 -4.49
CA PRO A 72 -2.05 -4.52 -3.99
C PRO A 72 -1.77 -5.37 -2.75
N ILE A 73 -0.49 -5.66 -2.54
CA ILE A 73 -0.02 -6.56 -1.49
C ILE A 73 0.79 -5.76 -0.47
N VAL A 74 0.51 -5.97 0.82
CA VAL A 74 1.23 -5.36 1.94
C VAL A 74 2.15 -6.39 2.58
N HIS A 75 3.45 -6.11 2.65
CA HIS A 75 4.43 -6.98 3.29
C HIS A 75 5.45 -6.19 4.11
N ARG A 76 6.08 -6.85 5.08
CA ARG A 76 7.26 -6.34 5.79
C ARG A 76 8.54 -6.75 5.08
N VAL A 77 9.45 -5.80 4.89
CA VAL A 77 10.79 -6.06 4.36
C VAL A 77 11.62 -6.79 5.41
N ILE A 78 12.05 -8.02 5.10
CA ILE A 78 12.87 -8.84 6.01
C ILE A 78 14.37 -8.75 5.65
N LYS A 79 14.68 -8.48 4.39
CA LYS A 79 16.05 -8.35 3.89
C LYS A 79 16.08 -7.45 2.66
N VAL A 80 17.03 -6.54 2.63
CA VAL A 80 17.36 -5.70 1.46
C VAL A 80 18.63 -6.28 0.82
N HIS A 81 18.67 -6.32 -0.50
CA HIS A 81 19.85 -6.68 -1.26
C HIS A 81 20.36 -5.44 -1.99
N GLU A 82 21.46 -4.89 -1.51
CA GLU A 82 22.16 -3.79 -2.18
C GLU A 82 23.10 -4.35 -3.25
N LYS A 83 23.26 -3.61 -4.34
CA LYS A 83 24.15 -3.98 -5.44
C LYS A 83 25.62 -3.72 -5.10
#